data_AF-A0A2P4XU41-F1
#
_entry.id   AF-A0A2P4XU41-F1
#
_cell.length_a   1.000
_cell.length_b   1.000
_cell.length_c   1.000
_cell.angle_alpha   90.00
_cell.angle_beta   90.00
_cell.angle_gamma   90.00
#
_symmetry.space_group_name_H-M   'P 1'
#
loop_
_entity.id
_entity.type
_entity.pdbx_description
1 polymer ?
#
loop_
_entity_poly.entity_id
_entity_poly.type
_entity_poly.pdbx_seq_one_letter_code
_entity_poly.pdbx_strand_id
1 'polypeptide(L)'
;MSTVTEAVIKGAIGGAGFLASAYTLTKFIVATPVKIAPRGDAEHDLDVVLCFNTEKFPREAVDFFVQMVEKQSHLIFVPKTKNVLEEHEAPEDKKEEAKPGETYYLLGATHATLVAIKEKKERALHGEVSEEPVPERFCSGDRIDLLLFELGRLKVHPALYRPAGANTIEKGDDDVAAMPEPFQDEEHGLLLQQAMHSKLLTDHFPLHDDKERSELVETWVKKWTKPQPINMVHSYFGDEVGFYFGFLGMYTQWLMPLAAVGVLTFVL
;
A
#
# COMPACT_ATOMS: atom_id res chain seq x y z
N MET A 1 -9.99 13.21 -49.99
CA MET A 1 -10.78 13.38 -48.75
C MET A 1 -10.51 14.78 -48.25
N SER A 2 -11.54 15.53 -47.84
CA SER A 2 -11.40 16.93 -47.44
C SER A 2 -10.57 17.05 -46.15
N THR A 3 -9.74 18.09 -46.05
CA THR A 3 -8.93 18.41 -44.86
C THR A 3 -9.79 18.51 -43.58
N VAL A 4 -11.05 18.92 -43.74
CA VAL A 4 -12.06 18.96 -42.69
C VAL A 4 -12.40 17.55 -42.19
N THR A 5 -12.55 16.58 -43.10
CA THR A 5 -12.86 15.19 -42.74
C THR A 5 -11.72 14.56 -41.95
N GLU A 6 -10.47 14.86 -42.30
CA GLU A 6 -9.29 14.36 -41.59
C GLU A 6 -9.14 15.01 -40.20
N ALA A 7 -9.42 16.31 -40.07
CA ALA A 7 -9.43 17.01 -38.78
C ALA A 7 -10.52 16.47 -37.84
N VAL A 8 -11.72 16.21 -38.36
CA VAL A 8 -12.83 15.62 -37.58
C VAL A 8 -12.49 14.21 -37.10
N ILE A 9 -11.88 13.38 -37.97
CA ILE A 9 -11.46 12.02 -37.59
C ILE A 9 -10.36 12.08 -36.50
N LYS A 10 -9.35 12.93 -36.66
CA LYS A 10 -8.29 13.10 -35.65
C LYS A 10 -8.83 13.61 -34.32
N GLY A 11 -9.77 14.56 -34.35
CA GLY A 11 -10.47 15.05 -33.16
C GLY A 11 -11.30 13.96 -32.47
N ALA A 12 -12.01 13.14 -33.23
CA ALA A 12 -12.79 12.02 -32.70
C ALA A 12 -11.90 10.95 -32.05
N ILE A 13 -10.76 10.61 -32.67
CA ILE A 13 -9.77 9.67 -32.10
C ILE A 13 -9.19 10.22 -30.79
N GLY A 14 -8.83 11.51 -30.76
CA GLY A 14 -8.32 12.18 -29.56
C GLY A 14 -9.35 12.19 -28.42
N GLY A 15 -10.61 12.53 -28.73
CA GLY A 15 -11.71 12.51 -27.76
C GLY A 15 -12.00 11.12 -27.21
N ALA A 16 -11.98 10.09 -28.06
CA ALA A 16 -12.15 8.71 -27.63
C ALA A 16 -11.01 8.24 -26.71
N GLY A 17 -9.77 8.60 -27.02
CA GLY A 17 -8.61 8.31 -26.17
C GLY A 17 -8.72 8.96 -24.80
N PHE A 18 -9.15 10.22 -24.74
CA PHE A 18 -9.38 10.91 -23.47
C PHE A 18 -10.46 10.24 -22.62
N LEU A 19 -11.60 9.86 -23.22
CA LEU A 19 -12.68 9.17 -22.53
C LEU A 19 -12.25 7.77 -22.03
N ALA A 20 -11.49 7.02 -22.81
CA ALA A 20 -10.96 5.72 -22.42
C ALA A 20 -9.98 5.84 -21.22
N SER A 21 -9.13 6.86 -21.23
CA SER A 21 -8.24 7.16 -20.11
C SER A 21 -9.02 7.58 -18.85
N ALA A 22 -10.03 8.45 -18.99
CA ALA A 22 -10.90 8.84 -17.88
C ALA A 22 -11.67 7.65 -17.28
N TYR A 23 -12.13 6.74 -18.13
CA TYR A 23 -12.79 5.50 -17.71
C TYR A 23 -11.82 4.58 -16.95
N THR A 24 -10.61 4.39 -17.47
CA THR A 24 -9.58 3.55 -16.84
C THR A 24 -9.17 4.12 -15.48
N LEU A 25 -9.03 5.44 -15.37
CA LEU A 25 -8.69 6.14 -14.14
C LEU A 25 -9.82 6.03 -13.10
N THR A 26 -11.07 6.19 -13.53
CA THR A 26 -12.24 5.98 -12.69
C THR A 26 -12.29 4.54 -12.17
N LYS A 27 -12.00 3.57 -13.05
CA LYS A 27 -11.93 2.16 -12.70
C LYS A 27 -10.81 1.89 -11.68
N PHE A 28 -9.65 2.53 -11.80
CA PHE A 28 -8.57 2.42 -10.83
C PHE A 28 -8.97 2.93 -9.44
N ILE A 29 -9.64 4.10 -9.35
CA ILE A 29 -10.07 4.68 -8.07
C ILE A 29 -11.17 3.84 -7.40
N VAL A 30 -12.05 3.23 -8.21
CA VAL A 30 -13.20 2.46 -7.70
C VAL A 30 -12.86 1.00 -7.46
N ALA A 31 -11.90 0.42 -8.19
CA ALA A 31 -11.51 -0.98 -8.04
C ALA A 31 -10.82 -1.20 -6.69
N THR A 32 -11.46 -1.96 -5.81
CA THR A 32 -10.81 -2.61 -4.69
C THR A 32 -10.48 -4.02 -5.13
N PRO A 33 -9.21 -4.38 -5.39
CA PRO A 33 -8.87 -5.71 -5.87
C PRO A 33 -9.19 -6.80 -4.83
N VAL A 34 -9.30 -6.43 -3.56
CA VAL A 34 -9.48 -7.37 -2.45
C VAL A 34 -10.47 -6.80 -1.44
N LYS A 35 -11.63 -7.43 -1.28
CA LYS A 35 -12.49 -7.21 -0.13
C LYS A 35 -12.16 -8.22 0.96
N ILE A 36 -11.93 -7.71 2.15
CA ILE A 36 -11.70 -8.54 3.32
C ILE A 36 -13.01 -8.83 4.05
N ALA A 37 -13.15 -10.06 4.54
CA ALA A 37 -14.21 -10.43 5.48
C ALA A 37 -14.40 -9.35 6.55
N PRO A 38 -15.64 -9.08 6.99
CA PRO A 38 -15.96 -7.94 7.84
C PRO A 38 -15.01 -7.85 9.04
N ARG A 39 -14.32 -6.71 9.14
CA ARG A 39 -13.36 -6.41 10.20
C ARG A 39 -14.11 -6.32 11.54
N GLY A 40 -13.58 -6.98 12.57
CA GLY A 40 -14.02 -6.70 13.94
C GLY A 40 -13.54 -5.32 14.40
N ASP A 41 -14.09 -4.80 15.49
CA ASP A 41 -13.72 -3.48 16.05
C ASP A 41 -12.21 -3.36 16.32
N ALA A 42 -11.55 -4.47 16.67
CA ALA A 42 -10.10 -4.55 16.92
C ALA A 42 -9.25 -4.62 15.64
N GLU A 43 -9.85 -4.88 14.46
CA GLU A 43 -9.14 -4.96 13.18
C GLU A 43 -9.21 -3.63 12.38
N HIS A 44 -9.97 -2.64 12.84
CA HIS A 44 -10.11 -1.35 12.16
C HIS A 44 -8.80 -0.53 12.16
N ASP A 45 -7.92 -0.78 13.13
CA ASP A 45 -6.61 -0.11 13.23
C ASP A 45 -5.50 -0.82 12.44
N LEU A 46 -5.84 -1.85 11.66
CA LEU A 46 -4.91 -2.62 10.83
C LEU A 46 -5.02 -2.19 9.35
N ASP A 47 -3.90 -1.78 8.79
CA ASP A 47 -3.85 -1.10 7.48
C ASP A 47 -3.08 -1.86 6.41
N VAL A 48 -2.28 -2.87 6.76
CA VAL A 48 -1.45 -3.58 5.77
C VAL A 48 -1.64 -5.09 5.93
N VAL A 49 -1.75 -5.81 4.81
CA VAL A 49 -1.76 -7.26 4.78
C VAL A 49 -0.40 -7.76 4.32
N LEU A 50 0.11 -8.77 5.00
CA LEU A 50 1.31 -9.50 4.65
C LEU A 50 0.95 -10.95 4.32
N CYS A 51 1.34 -11.42 3.14
CA CYS A 51 1.00 -12.75 2.62
C CYS A 51 2.24 -13.64 2.65
N PHE A 52 2.26 -14.66 3.51
CA PHE A 52 3.38 -15.56 3.66
C PHE A 52 3.14 -16.91 3.00
N ASN A 53 4.14 -17.42 2.29
CA ASN A 53 4.12 -18.75 1.71
C ASN A 53 4.56 -19.80 2.75
N THR A 54 3.61 -20.56 3.28
CA THR A 54 3.87 -21.64 4.24
C THR A 54 3.97 -23.03 3.60
N GLU A 55 3.85 -23.12 2.27
CA GLU A 55 4.16 -24.36 1.53
C GLU A 55 5.66 -24.50 1.29
N LYS A 56 6.30 -23.39 0.92
CA LYS A 56 7.73 -23.34 0.58
C LYS A 56 8.62 -23.24 1.82
N PHE A 57 8.14 -22.56 2.87
CA PHE A 57 8.91 -22.32 4.08
C PHE A 57 8.17 -22.82 5.33
N PRO A 58 8.91 -23.31 6.35
CA PRO A 58 8.31 -23.73 7.61
C PRO A 58 7.69 -22.53 8.34
N ARG A 59 6.69 -22.78 9.18
CA ARG A 59 6.06 -21.75 10.02
C ARG A 59 7.06 -21.04 10.93
N GLU A 60 8.14 -21.71 11.31
CA GLU A 60 9.24 -21.13 12.08
C GLU A 60 9.87 -19.90 11.40
N ALA A 61 9.95 -19.87 10.08
CA ALA A 61 10.46 -18.69 9.35
C ALA A 61 9.50 -17.50 9.45
N VAL A 62 8.19 -17.77 9.42
CA VAL A 62 7.16 -16.73 9.62
C VAL A 62 7.17 -16.24 11.07
N ASP A 63 7.25 -17.16 12.04
CA ASP A 63 7.35 -16.82 13.46
C ASP A 63 8.62 -16.03 13.76
N PHE A 64 9.74 -16.37 13.11
CA PHE A 64 10.98 -15.58 13.19
C PHE A 64 10.75 -14.16 12.69
N PHE A 65 10.14 -14.00 11.51
CA PHE A 65 9.83 -12.68 10.95
C PHE A 65 8.97 -11.87 11.93
N VAL A 66 7.86 -12.44 12.40
CA VAL A 66 6.94 -11.77 13.34
C VAL A 66 7.66 -11.39 14.63
N GLN A 67 8.42 -12.31 15.25
CA GLN A 67 9.20 -12.00 16.46
C GLN A 67 10.23 -10.90 16.24
N MET A 68 10.89 -10.86 15.08
CA MET A 68 11.84 -9.80 14.76
C MET A 68 11.15 -8.45 14.71
N VAL A 69 9.97 -8.39 14.10
CA VAL A 69 9.20 -7.16 14.01
C VAL A 69 8.68 -6.74 15.39
N GLU A 70 8.10 -7.64 16.17
CA GLU A 70 7.58 -7.33 17.51
C GLU A 70 8.67 -6.92 18.52
N LYS A 71 9.91 -7.41 18.38
CA LYS A 71 11.01 -7.07 19.29
C LYS A 71 11.72 -5.78 18.92
N GLN A 72 11.77 -5.43 17.63
CA GLN A 72 12.46 -4.23 17.16
C GLN A 72 11.53 -3.04 16.96
N SER A 73 10.23 -3.29 16.84
CA SER A 73 9.20 -2.29 16.61
C SER A 73 8.02 -2.48 17.55
N HIS A 74 7.20 -1.44 17.71
CA HIS A 74 5.95 -1.50 18.47
C HIS A 74 4.75 -1.72 17.53
N LEU A 75 4.99 -2.36 16.38
CA LEU A 75 3.95 -2.69 15.41
C LEU A 75 3.12 -3.88 15.91
N ILE A 76 1.84 -3.86 15.57
CA ILE A 76 0.86 -4.87 15.96
C ILE A 76 0.71 -5.85 14.80
N PHE A 77 0.96 -7.14 15.07
CA PHE A 77 0.73 -8.24 14.13
C PHE A 77 -0.44 -9.09 14.61
N VAL A 78 -1.43 -9.30 13.73
CA VAL A 78 -2.57 -10.17 14.02
C VAL A 78 -2.67 -11.25 12.95
N PRO A 79 -2.55 -12.54 13.29
CA PRO A 79 -2.72 -13.63 12.33
C PRO A 79 -4.18 -13.71 11.88
N LYS A 80 -4.42 -13.88 10.58
CA LYS A 80 -5.78 -14.03 10.03
C LYS A 80 -6.04 -15.47 9.62
N THR A 81 -7.04 -16.10 10.23
CA THR A 81 -7.14 -17.56 10.33
C THR A 81 -7.86 -18.29 9.20
N LYS A 82 -8.67 -17.64 8.34
CA LYS A 82 -9.14 -18.17 7.03
C LYS A 82 -10.11 -17.23 6.29
N ASN A 83 -10.07 -17.30 4.95
CA ASN A 83 -10.94 -16.67 3.94
C ASN A 83 -11.01 -15.14 3.99
N VAL A 84 -9.92 -14.50 3.59
CA VAL A 84 -9.75 -13.04 3.61
C VAL A 84 -10.11 -12.40 2.28
N LEU A 85 -10.28 -13.16 1.20
CA LEU A 85 -10.64 -12.59 -0.10
C LEU A 85 -12.11 -12.93 -0.39
N GLU A 86 -13.02 -11.97 -0.21
CA GLU A 86 -14.29 -12.02 -0.94
C GLU A 86 -13.98 -11.67 -2.40
N GLU A 87 -13.97 -12.68 -3.27
CA GLU A 87 -13.82 -12.50 -4.71
C GLU A 87 -15.01 -11.70 -5.25
N HIS A 88 -14.75 -10.51 -5.83
CA HIS A 88 -15.71 -9.87 -6.73
C HIS A 88 -15.00 -9.27 -7.95
N GLU A 89 -15.39 -9.78 -9.12
CA GLU A 89 -15.29 -9.18 -10.47
C GLU A 89 -13.97 -8.51 -10.89
N ALA A 90 -12.83 -9.21 -10.78
CA ALA A 90 -11.74 -9.00 -11.73
C ALA A 90 -12.02 -9.78 -13.03
N PRO A 91 -11.70 -9.24 -14.23
CA PRO A 91 -11.83 -9.99 -15.49
C PRO A 91 -11.04 -11.30 -15.42
N GLU A 92 -11.53 -12.34 -16.09
CA GLU A 92 -11.21 -13.76 -15.91
C GLU A 92 -9.72 -14.16 -15.99
N ASP A 93 -8.80 -13.24 -16.29
CA ASP A 93 -7.36 -13.50 -16.46
C ASP A 93 -6.49 -13.32 -15.19
N LYS A 94 -7.06 -12.87 -14.05
CA LYS A 94 -6.32 -12.75 -12.77
C LYS A 94 -7.16 -13.12 -11.54
N LYS A 95 -7.79 -14.29 -11.56
CA LYS A 95 -8.35 -14.89 -10.34
C LYS A 95 -7.20 -15.49 -9.52
N GLU A 96 -6.71 -14.77 -8.52
CA GLU A 96 -5.89 -15.39 -7.48
C GLU A 96 -6.83 -15.95 -6.41
N GLU A 97 -7.35 -17.16 -6.66
CA GLU A 97 -7.89 -18.00 -5.59
C GLU A 97 -6.85 -18.04 -4.46
N ALA A 98 -7.29 -17.91 -3.21
CA ALA A 98 -6.41 -18.06 -2.05
C ALA A 98 -5.65 -19.38 -2.17
N LYS A 99 -4.36 -19.30 -2.51
CA LYS A 99 -3.55 -20.47 -2.82
C LYS A 99 -3.49 -21.34 -1.56
N PRO A 100 -3.74 -22.65 -1.65
CA PRO A 100 -3.55 -23.52 -0.49
C PRO A 100 -2.15 -23.29 0.07
N GLY A 101 -2.04 -23.13 1.39
CA GLY A 101 -0.76 -22.93 2.08
C GLY A 101 -0.19 -21.51 2.11
N GLU A 102 -0.99 -20.47 1.83
CA GLU A 102 -0.66 -19.10 2.24
C GLU A 102 -1.23 -18.76 3.63
N THR A 103 -0.46 -18.02 4.43
CA THR A 103 -0.90 -17.48 5.73
C THR A 103 -0.86 -15.97 5.69
N TYR A 104 -1.93 -15.32 6.14
CA TYR A 104 -2.09 -13.87 6.11
C TYR A 104 -1.91 -13.27 7.50
N TYR A 105 -1.17 -12.19 7.58
CA TYR A 105 -1.04 -11.37 8.79
C TYR A 105 -1.50 -9.96 8.50
N LEU A 106 -2.21 -9.39 9.46
CA LEU A 106 -2.58 -7.99 9.46
C LEU A 106 -1.56 -7.20 10.29
N LEU A 107 -1.18 -6.06 9.76
CA LEU A 107 -0.21 -5.13 10.33
C LEU A 107 -0.89 -3.80 10.63
N GLY A 108 -0.67 -3.29 11.84
CA GLY A 108 -1.09 -1.95 12.23
C GLY A 108 -0.24 -1.40 13.37
N ALA A 109 -0.64 -0.25 13.90
CA ALA A 109 0.06 0.43 14.99
C ALA A 109 -0.88 1.31 15.79
N THR A 110 -0.55 1.53 17.06
CA THR A 110 -1.26 2.52 17.89
C THR A 110 -0.92 3.94 17.45
N HIS A 111 -1.78 4.91 17.78
CA HIS A 111 -1.51 6.32 17.49
C HIS A 111 -0.15 6.79 18.05
N ALA A 112 0.16 6.46 19.30
CA ALA A 112 1.44 6.84 19.92
C ALA A 112 2.64 6.24 19.17
N THR A 113 2.52 5.00 18.69
CA THR A 113 3.55 4.36 17.87
C THR A 113 3.72 5.08 16.53
N LEU A 114 2.64 5.46 15.87
CA LEU A 114 2.68 6.19 14.60
C LEU A 114 3.36 7.56 14.76
N VAL A 115 3.09 8.28 15.85
CA VAL A 115 3.78 9.55 16.15
C VAL A 115 5.28 9.32 16.29
N ALA A 116 5.70 8.31 17.07
CA ALA A 116 7.12 7.99 17.23
C ALA A 116 7.79 7.60 15.90
N ILE A 117 7.09 6.86 15.04
CA ILE A 117 7.58 6.49 13.71
C ILE A 117 7.70 7.74 12.81
N LYS A 118 6.72 8.66 12.84
CA LYS A 118 6.77 9.93 12.10
C LYS A 118 7.99 10.74 12.46
N GLU A 119 8.23 10.97 13.76
CA GLU A 119 9.42 11.70 14.21
C GLU A 119 10.73 11.02 13.76
N LYS A 120 10.76 9.68 13.81
CA LYS A 120 11.90 8.89 13.34
C LYS A 120 12.09 8.97 11.82
N LYS A 121 11.00 9.07 11.05
CA LYS A 121 11.01 9.27 9.60
C LYS A 121 11.53 10.65 9.23
N GLU A 122 10.98 11.70 9.84
CA GLU A 122 11.40 13.08 9.62
C GLU A 122 12.88 13.28 9.95
N ARG A 123 13.33 12.80 11.13
CA ARG A 123 14.75 12.87 11.50
C ARG A 123 15.66 12.14 10.52
N ALA A 124 15.20 11.05 9.91
CA ALA A 124 15.99 10.28 8.95
C ALA A 124 16.06 10.94 7.56
N LEU A 125 14.98 11.61 7.13
CA LEU A 125 14.88 12.23 5.80
C LEU A 125 15.37 13.68 5.77
N HIS A 126 15.05 14.44 6.82
CA HIS A 126 15.27 15.88 6.89
C HIS A 126 16.30 16.29 7.94
N GLY A 127 16.72 15.36 8.81
CA GLY A 127 17.65 15.63 9.91
C GLY A 127 17.01 16.27 11.15
N GLU A 128 15.81 16.83 11.00
CA GLU A 128 15.07 17.57 12.02
C GLU A 128 13.64 17.01 12.11
N VAL A 129 12.99 17.21 13.26
CA VAL A 129 11.57 16.86 13.44
C VAL A 129 10.75 18.12 13.17
N SER A 130 9.65 17.97 12.43
CA SER A 130 8.78 19.10 12.09
C SER A 130 8.20 19.73 13.37
N GLU A 131 8.16 21.07 13.43
CA GLU A 131 7.50 21.82 14.50
C GLU A 131 5.97 21.83 14.37
N GLU A 132 5.44 21.30 13.28
CA GLU A 132 3.99 21.23 13.05
C GLU A 132 3.29 20.34 14.10
N PRO A 133 2.10 20.75 14.55
CA PRO A 133 1.36 19.96 15.52
C PRO A 133 1.03 18.59 14.94
N VAL A 134 1.29 17.55 15.75
CA VAL A 134 0.91 16.18 15.41
C VAL A 134 -0.61 16.10 15.22
N PRO A 135 -1.09 15.54 14.10
CA PRO A 135 -2.53 15.46 13.86
C PRO A 135 -3.19 14.52 14.88
N GLU A 136 -4.42 14.84 15.30
CA GLU A 136 -5.20 13.97 16.21
C GLU A 136 -5.46 12.59 15.60
N ARG A 137 -5.56 12.53 14.27
CA ARG A 137 -5.73 11.29 13.51
C ARG A 137 -4.90 11.35 12.23
N PHE A 138 -4.12 10.31 11.98
CA PHE A 138 -3.42 10.11 10.72
C PHE A 138 -4.40 9.64 9.64
N CYS A 139 -4.24 10.15 8.42
CA CYS A 139 -4.98 9.67 7.26
C CYS A 139 -4.53 8.25 6.88
N SER A 140 -5.35 7.51 6.15
CA SER A 140 -5.01 6.13 5.76
C SER A 140 -3.69 6.03 4.98
N GLY A 141 -3.43 6.96 4.05
CA GLY A 141 -2.19 7.03 3.29
C GLY A 141 -0.96 7.20 4.20
N ASP A 142 -1.02 8.15 5.14
CA ASP A 142 0.06 8.40 6.10
C ASP A 142 0.33 7.18 6.99
N ARG A 143 -0.72 6.51 7.47
CA ARG A 143 -0.58 5.31 8.31
C ARG A 143 0.15 4.21 7.56
N ILE A 144 -0.26 3.90 6.34
CA ILE A 144 0.36 2.89 5.49
C ILE A 144 1.84 3.22 5.24
N ASP A 145 2.12 4.47 4.86
CA ASP A 145 3.48 4.94 4.60
C ASP A 145 4.39 4.82 5.84
N LEU A 146 3.91 5.23 7.01
CA LEU A 146 4.65 5.08 8.27
C LEU A 146 4.89 3.61 8.63
N LEU A 147 3.90 2.74 8.45
CA LEU A 147 4.04 1.29 8.71
C LEU A 147 5.10 0.66 7.79
N LEU A 148 5.04 0.95 6.49
CA LEU A 148 5.99 0.43 5.50
C LEU A 148 7.40 0.99 5.73
N PHE A 149 7.51 2.27 6.12
CA PHE A 149 8.77 2.88 6.50
C PHE A 149 9.42 2.16 7.68
N GLU A 150 8.67 1.87 8.74
CA GLU A 150 9.23 1.20 9.91
C GLU A 150 9.62 -0.25 9.57
N LEU A 151 8.77 -0.98 8.84
CA LEU A 151 9.03 -2.35 8.42
C LEU A 151 10.26 -2.46 7.51
N GLY A 152 10.43 -1.52 6.58
CA GLY A 152 11.55 -1.47 5.65
C GLY A 152 12.91 -1.18 6.30
N ARG A 153 12.93 -0.69 7.54
CA ARG A 153 14.17 -0.36 8.26
C ARG A 153 14.69 -1.47 9.17
N LEU A 154 13.86 -2.49 9.43
CA LEU A 154 14.22 -3.55 10.36
C LEU A 154 15.34 -4.41 9.78
N LYS A 155 16.32 -4.71 10.63
CA LYS A 155 17.47 -5.55 10.27
C LYS A 155 17.31 -6.94 10.86
N VAL A 156 17.98 -7.90 10.24
CA VAL A 156 18.05 -9.26 10.81
C VAL A 156 19.02 -9.24 11.98
N HIS A 157 18.52 -9.55 13.18
CA HIS A 157 19.32 -9.65 14.39
C HIS A 157 19.18 -11.07 14.98
N PRO A 158 20.15 -11.96 14.72
CA PRO A 158 20.08 -13.37 15.15
C PRO A 158 19.87 -13.55 16.65
N ALA A 159 20.43 -12.65 17.47
CA ALA A 159 20.34 -12.70 18.93
C ALA A 159 18.92 -12.48 19.48
N LEU A 160 18.00 -11.93 18.68
CA LEU A 160 16.63 -11.65 19.11
C LEU A 160 15.69 -12.85 18.90
N TYR A 161 16.10 -13.93 18.22
CA TYR A 161 15.21 -15.05 17.98
C TYR A 161 15.15 -16.01 19.18
N ARG A 162 13.95 -16.45 19.54
CA ARG A 162 13.76 -17.57 20.48
C ARG A 162 12.74 -18.55 19.88
N PRO A 163 13.12 -19.80 19.58
CA PRO A 163 12.20 -20.78 19.01
C PRO A 163 11.08 -21.11 20.00
N ALA A 164 9.86 -21.26 19.48
CA ALA A 164 8.68 -21.64 20.24
C ALA A 164 8.77 -23.14 20.61
N GLY A 165 9.42 -23.45 21.74
CA GLY A 165 9.61 -24.83 22.21
C GLY A 165 10.70 -25.03 23.26
N ALA A 166 11.53 -24.03 23.55
CA ALA A 166 12.59 -24.12 24.56
C ALA A 166 12.05 -24.01 26.01
N ASN A 167 11.34 -25.03 26.47
CA ASN A 167 10.99 -25.24 27.86
C ASN A 167 11.87 -26.32 28.48
N THR A 168 13.17 -26.11 28.66
CA THR A 168 13.92 -26.72 29.78
C THR A 168 15.20 -25.94 30.04
N ILE A 169 15.43 -25.65 31.32
CA ILE A 169 16.75 -25.30 31.85
C ILE A 169 17.63 -26.54 31.64
N GLU A 170 18.42 -26.58 30.56
CA GLU A 170 19.63 -27.42 30.55
C GLU A 170 20.77 -26.63 29.92
N LYS A 171 21.84 -26.52 30.71
CA LYS A 171 23.14 -25.98 30.35
C LYS A 171 23.72 -26.79 29.19
N GLY A 172 24.10 -26.10 28.13
CA GLY A 172 25.05 -26.54 27.11
C GLY A 172 25.43 -25.33 26.27
N ASP A 173 26.67 -24.87 26.42
CA ASP A 173 27.32 -24.05 25.38
C ASP A 173 27.18 -24.80 24.04
N ASP A 174 26.84 -24.08 22.96
CA ASP A 174 26.79 -24.51 21.54
C ASP A 174 25.44 -24.84 20.86
N ASP A 175 24.27 -24.62 21.47
CA ASP A 175 22.98 -24.67 20.73
C ASP A 175 22.44 -23.25 20.44
N VAL A 176 23.18 -22.49 19.62
CA VAL A 176 22.63 -21.29 18.98
C VAL A 176 21.60 -21.80 17.97
N ALA A 177 20.31 -21.67 18.29
CA ALA A 177 19.22 -22.07 17.41
C ALA A 177 19.53 -21.64 15.97
N ALA A 178 19.70 -22.63 15.08
CA ALA A 178 20.06 -22.38 13.70
C ALA A 178 19.03 -21.44 13.07
N MET A 179 19.52 -20.32 12.52
CA MET A 179 18.66 -19.30 11.94
C MET A 179 17.83 -19.91 10.81
N PRO A 180 16.50 -19.70 10.76
CA PRO A 180 15.68 -20.30 9.72
C PRO A 180 16.04 -19.71 8.35
N GLU A 181 16.13 -20.57 7.32
CA GLU A 181 16.09 -20.12 5.94
C GLU A 181 14.77 -19.35 5.72
N PRO A 182 14.77 -18.16 5.10
CA PRO A 182 15.81 -17.60 4.24
C PRO A 182 16.69 -16.53 4.91
N PHE A 183 16.62 -16.35 6.24
CA PHE A 183 17.26 -15.23 6.94
C PHE A 183 18.78 -15.35 7.13
N GLN A 184 19.39 -16.39 6.55
CA GLN A 184 20.81 -16.69 6.62
C GLN A 184 21.68 -15.83 5.70
N ASP A 185 21.11 -15.27 4.63
CA ASP A 185 21.85 -14.47 3.66
C ASP A 185 22.17 -13.08 4.21
N GLU A 186 23.45 -12.76 4.41
CA GLU A 186 23.90 -11.42 4.83
C GLU A 186 23.76 -10.35 3.73
N GLU A 187 23.61 -10.76 2.47
CA GLU A 187 23.63 -9.87 1.30
C GLU A 187 22.45 -8.87 1.30
N HIS A 188 21.30 -9.27 1.85
CA HIS A 188 20.07 -8.47 1.75
C HIS A 188 19.78 -7.57 2.96
N GLY A 189 20.54 -7.67 4.07
CA GLY A 189 20.63 -6.77 5.23
C GLY A 189 19.35 -6.37 6.02
N LEU A 190 18.23 -6.18 5.33
CA LEU A 190 16.93 -5.74 5.82
C LEU A 190 15.95 -6.91 5.79
N LEU A 191 15.20 -7.04 6.88
CA LEU A 191 14.28 -8.15 7.14
C LEU A 191 13.22 -8.29 6.03
N LEU A 192 12.58 -7.17 5.65
CA LEU A 192 11.54 -7.16 4.64
C LEU A 192 12.08 -7.54 3.25
N GLN A 193 13.21 -6.97 2.86
CA GLN A 193 13.83 -7.22 1.56
C GLN A 193 14.21 -8.70 1.39
N GLN A 194 14.77 -9.32 2.44
CA GLN A 194 15.12 -10.73 2.44
C GLN A 194 13.88 -11.64 2.37
N ALA A 195 12.82 -11.31 3.10
CA ALA A 195 11.56 -12.05 3.04
C ALA A 195 10.91 -11.98 1.65
N MET A 196 10.99 -10.84 0.97
CA MET A 196 10.48 -10.66 -0.40
C MET A 196 11.33 -11.38 -1.44
N HIS A 197 12.67 -11.24 -1.38
CA HIS A 197 13.57 -11.83 -2.37
C HIS A 197 13.50 -13.37 -2.37
N SER A 198 13.44 -13.96 -1.18
CA SER A 198 13.29 -15.41 -0.99
C SER A 198 11.90 -15.95 -1.37
N LYS A 199 10.91 -15.06 -1.55
CA LYS A 199 9.49 -15.37 -1.69
C LYS A 199 8.90 -16.07 -0.46
N LEU A 200 9.43 -15.77 0.72
CA LEU A 200 8.75 -16.08 1.99
C LEU A 200 7.53 -15.18 2.15
N LEU A 201 7.70 -13.87 1.92
CA LEU A 201 6.62 -12.91 1.77
C LEU A 201 6.27 -12.87 0.27
N THR A 202 5.16 -13.50 -0.11
CA THR A 202 4.68 -13.54 -1.50
C THR A 202 4.24 -12.17 -1.97
N ASP A 203 3.44 -11.49 -1.14
CA ASP A 203 2.85 -10.20 -1.46
C ASP A 203 2.54 -9.41 -0.19
N HIS A 204 2.41 -8.10 -0.36
CA HIS A 204 1.91 -7.18 0.67
C HIS A 204 1.07 -6.11 0.00
N PHE A 205 -0.08 -5.80 0.58
CA PHE A 205 -0.94 -4.75 0.05
C PHE A 205 -1.62 -3.96 1.17
N PRO A 206 -1.81 -2.65 0.97
CA PRO A 206 -2.54 -1.83 1.91
C PRO A 206 -4.03 -2.15 1.89
N LEU A 207 -4.66 -1.89 3.02
CA LEU A 207 -6.08 -1.97 3.24
C LEU A 207 -6.70 -0.59 3.16
N HIS A 208 -7.72 -0.50 2.33
CA HIS A 208 -8.50 0.71 2.19
C HIS A 208 -9.31 0.97 3.48
N ASP A 209 -9.34 2.24 3.91
CA ASP A 209 -10.38 2.74 4.82
C ASP A 209 -11.64 2.98 3.98
N ASP A 210 -12.69 2.21 4.26
CA ASP A 210 -13.95 2.26 3.51
C ASP A 210 -14.65 3.62 3.62
N LYS A 211 -14.47 4.33 4.74
CA LYS A 211 -15.08 5.64 4.97
C LYS A 211 -14.38 6.70 4.13
N GLU A 212 -13.05 6.79 4.23
CA GLU A 212 -12.27 7.76 3.43
C GLU A 212 -12.47 7.51 1.92
N ARG A 213 -12.49 6.24 1.51
CA ARG A 213 -12.77 5.85 0.13
C ARG A 213 -14.16 6.28 -0.33
N SER A 214 -15.18 5.99 0.46
CA SER A 214 -16.57 6.32 0.10
C SER A 214 -16.74 7.83 -0.03
N GLU A 215 -16.13 8.59 0.88
CA GLU A 215 -16.12 10.04 0.82
C GLU A 215 -15.42 10.55 -0.45
N LEU A 216 -14.26 9.98 -0.80
CA LEU A 216 -13.54 10.33 -2.02
C LEU A 216 -14.36 10.03 -3.30
N VAL A 217 -15.02 8.88 -3.36
CA VAL A 217 -15.89 8.51 -4.49
C VAL A 217 -17.07 9.47 -4.61
N GLU A 218 -17.72 9.84 -3.50
CA GLU A 218 -18.86 10.77 -3.50
C GLU A 218 -18.49 12.22 -3.81
N THR A 219 -17.30 12.66 -3.41
CA THR A 219 -16.85 14.05 -3.57
C THR A 219 -16.12 14.31 -4.87
N TRP A 220 -15.41 13.31 -5.41
CA TRP A 220 -14.59 13.44 -6.60
C TRP A 220 -15.16 12.65 -7.79
N VAL A 221 -15.22 11.31 -7.70
CA VAL A 221 -15.56 10.44 -8.83
C VAL A 221 -16.97 10.70 -9.33
N LYS A 222 -17.95 10.78 -8.42
CA LYS A 222 -19.35 11.06 -8.78
C LYS A 222 -19.59 12.52 -9.19
N LYS A 223 -18.71 13.44 -8.79
CA LYS A 223 -18.85 14.89 -9.02
C LYS A 223 -17.74 15.43 -9.92
N TRP A 224 -17.58 14.84 -11.09
CA TRP A 224 -16.57 15.18 -12.09
C TRP A 224 -16.58 16.65 -12.58
N THR A 225 -17.68 17.38 -12.35
CA THR A 225 -17.79 18.81 -12.69
C THR A 225 -17.20 19.75 -11.63
N LYS A 226 -16.90 19.25 -10.43
CA LYS A 226 -16.28 20.04 -9.36
C LYS A 226 -14.75 20.04 -9.49
N PRO A 227 -14.07 21.05 -8.92
CA PRO A 227 -12.61 21.01 -8.78
C PRO A 227 -12.17 19.72 -8.08
N GLN A 228 -11.06 19.16 -8.54
CA GLN A 228 -10.52 17.93 -7.96
C GLN A 228 -10.05 18.20 -6.51
N PRO A 229 -10.47 17.38 -5.53
CA PRO A 229 -10.08 17.56 -4.13
C PRO A 229 -8.68 16.99 -3.89
N ILE A 230 -7.64 17.67 -4.39
CA ILE A 230 -6.24 17.18 -4.38
C ILE A 230 -5.78 16.80 -2.97
N ASN A 231 -6.13 17.58 -1.95
CA ASN A 231 -5.75 17.27 -0.56
C ASN A 231 -6.34 15.93 -0.09
N MET A 232 -7.59 15.61 -0.45
CA MET A 232 -8.20 14.32 -0.08
C MET A 232 -7.59 13.15 -0.85
N VAL A 233 -7.26 13.35 -2.13
CA VAL A 233 -6.55 12.36 -2.95
C VAL A 233 -5.18 12.07 -2.35
N HIS A 234 -4.46 13.13 -1.98
CA HIS A 234 -3.16 13.07 -1.32
C HIS A 234 -3.22 12.35 0.02
N SER A 235 -4.13 12.74 0.92
CA SER A 235 -4.30 12.10 2.23
C SER A 235 -4.63 10.59 2.13
N TYR A 236 -5.35 10.18 1.09
CA TYR A 236 -5.77 8.79 0.91
C TYR A 236 -4.73 7.92 0.20
N PHE A 237 -4.11 8.43 -0.88
CA PHE A 237 -3.17 7.66 -1.72
C PHE A 237 -1.69 7.97 -1.48
N GLY A 238 -1.37 9.01 -0.71
CA GLY A 238 -0.01 9.47 -0.45
C GLY A 238 0.50 10.51 -1.46
N ASP A 239 1.76 10.93 -1.24
CA ASP A 239 2.44 12.01 -1.97
C ASP A 239 2.49 11.78 -3.49
N GLU A 240 2.92 10.60 -3.92
CA GLU A 240 3.18 10.31 -5.34
C GLU A 240 1.91 10.40 -6.18
N VAL A 241 0.82 9.79 -5.71
CA VAL A 241 -0.47 9.79 -6.40
C VAL A 241 -1.13 11.16 -6.30
N GLY A 242 -1.06 11.81 -5.13
CA GLY A 242 -1.54 13.18 -4.94
C GLY A 242 -0.88 14.15 -5.91
N PHE A 243 0.44 14.06 -6.07
CA PHE A 243 1.21 14.87 -7.03
C PHE A 243 0.80 14.59 -8.47
N TYR A 244 0.65 13.32 -8.86
CA TYR A 244 0.21 12.94 -10.19
C TYR A 244 -1.13 13.60 -10.57
N PHE A 245 -2.13 13.51 -9.69
CA PHE A 245 -3.44 14.12 -9.93
C PHE A 245 -3.41 15.65 -9.89
N GLY A 246 -2.57 16.24 -9.02
CA GLY A 246 -2.32 17.69 -9.01
C GLY A 246 -1.75 18.18 -10.35
N PHE A 247 -0.72 17.49 -10.85
CA PHE A 247 -0.12 17.76 -12.15
C PHE A 247 -1.12 17.57 -13.30
N LEU A 248 -1.87 16.48 -13.30
CA LEU A 248 -2.89 16.19 -14.32
C LEU A 248 -3.97 17.28 -14.37
N GLY A 249 -4.45 17.72 -13.20
CA GLY A 249 -5.42 18.80 -13.08
C GLY A 249 -4.89 20.11 -13.65
N MET A 250 -3.69 20.51 -13.24
CA MET A 250 -3.01 21.69 -13.79
C MET A 250 -2.86 21.58 -15.31
N TYR A 251 -2.27 20.49 -15.81
CA TYR A 251 -2.04 20.27 -17.24
C TYR A 251 -3.33 20.41 -18.06
N THR A 252 -4.43 19.81 -17.59
CA THR A 252 -5.73 19.90 -18.26
C THR A 252 -6.26 21.34 -18.28
N GLN A 253 -6.14 22.07 -17.16
CA GLN A 253 -6.56 23.48 -17.10
C GLN A 253 -5.78 24.37 -18.08
N TRP A 254 -4.48 24.14 -18.24
CA TRP A 254 -3.64 24.88 -19.19
C TRP A 254 -3.97 24.55 -20.65
N LEU A 255 -4.41 23.33 -20.96
CA LEU A 255 -4.83 22.96 -22.31
C LEU A 255 -6.16 23.58 -22.73
N MET A 256 -7.06 23.91 -21.79
CA MET A 256 -8.39 24.48 -22.10
C MET A 256 -8.33 25.77 -22.95
N PRO A 257 -7.55 26.82 -22.61
CA PRO A 257 -7.46 28.02 -23.44
C PRO A 257 -6.81 27.75 -24.80
N LEU A 258 -5.79 26.88 -24.86
CA LEU A 258 -5.16 26.47 -26.13
C LEU A 258 -6.15 25.73 -27.03
N ALA A 259 -6.96 24.83 -26.46
CA ALA A 259 -8.02 24.13 -27.17
C ALA A 259 -9.08 25.12 -27.68
N ALA A 260 -9.48 26.11 -26.88
CA ALA A 260 -10.43 27.15 -27.30
C ALA A 260 -9.91 27.96 -28.50
N VAL A 261 -8.63 28.36 -28.48
CA VAL A 261 -7.98 29.03 -29.63
C VAL A 261 -7.96 28.12 -30.86
N GLY A 262 -7.60 26.85 -30.69
CA GLY A 262 -7.59 25.87 -31.79
C GLY A 262 -8.97 25.63 -32.41
N VAL A 263 -10.03 25.59 -31.59
CA VAL A 263 -11.41 25.49 -32.09
C VAL A 263 -11.82 26.77 -32.81
N LEU A 264 -11.47 27.95 -32.27
CA LEU A 264 -11.79 29.22 -32.90
C LEU A 264 -11.15 29.36 -34.29
N THR A 265 -9.88 29.00 -34.43
CA THR A 265 -9.17 29.06 -35.72
C THR A 265 -9.62 28.00 -36.71
N PHE A 266 -10.21 26.90 -36.25
CA PHE A 266 -10.78 25.87 -37.12
C PHE A 266 -12.16 26.25 -37.67
N VAL A 267 -12.96 27.00 -36.88
CA VAL A 267 -14.32 27.40 -37.25
C VAL A 267 -14.34 28.69 -38.09
N LEU A 268 -13.43 29.63 -37.84
CA LEU A 268 -13.26 30.88 -38.61
C LEU A 268 -12.53 30.62 -39.94
#